data_AF-A0A7C1APQ2-F1
#
_entry.id   AF-A0A7C1APQ2-F1
#
_cell.length_a   1.000
_cell.length_b   1.000
_cell.length_c   1.000
_cell.angle_alpha   90.00
_cell.angle_beta   90.00
_cell.angle_gamma   90.00
#
_symmetry.space_group_name_H-M   'P 1'
#
loop_
_entity.id
_entity.type
_entity.pdbx_description
1 polymer ?
#
loop_
_entity_poly.entity_id
_entity_poly.type
_entity_poly.pdbx_seq_one_letter_code
_entity_poly.pdbx_strand_id
1 'polypeptide(L)'
;MAARGILVAIASFVALVGTGFLLVYTNLGKRLGLLVTGAALFGWLTIGSMLFVVYAPRGLRPSSVQGLGSIEIRIPAMGLTVASLILFIMFIVALDKYENETDI
;
A
#
# COMPACT_ATOMS: atom_id res chain seq x y z
N MET A 1 5.03 -9.34 24.75
CA MET A 1 3.83 -8.64 24.24
C MET A 1 3.94 -8.22 22.77
N ALA A 2 5.08 -7.68 22.31
CA ALA A 2 5.27 -7.26 20.91
C ALA A 2 5.00 -8.34 19.84
N ALA A 3 5.44 -9.59 20.09
CA ALA A 3 5.26 -10.70 19.13
C ALA A 3 3.78 -10.98 18.79
N ARG A 4 2.87 -10.93 19.78
CA ARG A 4 1.43 -11.09 19.55
C ARG A 4 0.88 -9.96 18.69
N GLY A 5 1.27 -8.71 18.95
CA GLY A 5 0.84 -7.55 18.16
C GLY A 5 1.27 -7.66 16.70
N ILE A 6 2.51 -8.06 16.45
CA ILE A 6 3.04 -8.28 15.09
C ILE A 6 2.24 -9.39 14.38
N LEU A 7 2.00 -10.52 15.05
CA LEU A 7 1.20 -11.61 14.49
C LEU A 7 -0.21 -11.17 14.10
N VAL A 8 -0.88 -10.41 14.97
CA VAL A 8 -2.23 -9.89 14.69
C VAL A 8 -2.21 -8.92 13.53
N ALA A 9 -1.22 -8.02 13.45
CA ALA A 9 -1.09 -7.09 12.33
C ALA A 9 -0.88 -7.81 10.99
N ILE A 10 0.01 -8.81 10.95
CA ILE A 10 0.25 -9.63 9.75
C ILE A 10 -1.02 -10.41 9.37
N ALA A 11 -1.66 -11.07 10.34
CA ALA A 11 -2.89 -11.82 10.09
C ALA A 11 -4.01 -10.92 9.56
N SER A 12 -4.14 -9.71 10.10
CA SER A 12 -5.14 -8.73 9.65
C SER A 12 -4.84 -8.23 8.24
N PHE A 13 -3.57 -7.97 7.93
CA PHE A 13 -3.15 -7.58 6.59
C PHE A 13 -3.41 -8.68 5.56
N VAL A 14 -3.03 -9.93 5.88
CA VAL A 14 -3.27 -11.08 5.02
C VAL A 14 -4.77 -11.32 4.83
N ALA A 15 -5.58 -11.20 5.89
CA ALA A 15 -7.03 -11.32 5.80
C ALA A 15 -7.61 -10.22 4.89
N LEU A 16 -7.22 -8.96 5.08
CA LEU A 16 -7.74 -7.85 4.28
C LEU A 16 -7.40 -7.98 2.80
N VAL A 17 -6.11 -8.12 2.47
CA VAL A 17 -5.63 -8.20 1.08
C VAL A 17 -6.06 -9.53 0.45
N GLY A 18 -5.99 -10.62 1.21
CA GLY A 18 -6.39 -11.95 0.76
C GLY A 18 -7.87 -12.04 0.45
N THR A 19 -8.75 -11.50 1.29
CA THR A 19 -10.19 -11.46 1.00
C THR A 19 -10.48 -10.59 -0.21
N GLY A 20 -9.85 -9.42 -0.34
CA GLY A 20 -9.97 -8.58 -1.54
C GLY A 20 -9.57 -9.34 -2.80
N PHE A 21 -8.43 -10.03 -2.77
CA PHE A 21 -7.96 -10.85 -3.87
C PHE A 21 -8.94 -11.97 -4.22
N LEU A 22 -9.43 -12.73 -3.24
CA LEU A 22 -10.36 -13.83 -3.47
C LEU A 22 -11.66 -13.38 -4.14
N LEU A 23 -12.21 -12.24 -3.72
CA LEU A 23 -13.41 -11.67 -4.31
C LEU A 23 -13.21 -11.29 -5.78
N VAL A 24 -12.09 -10.63 -6.09
CA VAL A 24 -11.78 -10.20 -7.46
C VAL A 24 -11.42 -11.41 -8.33
N TYR A 25 -10.66 -12.36 -7.78
CA TYR A 25 -10.26 -13.62 -8.42
C TYR A 25 -11.46 -14.44 -8.91
N THR A 26 -12.52 -14.58 -8.09
CA THR A 26 -13.68 -15.40 -8.47
C THR A 26 -14.51 -14.78 -9.57
N ASN A 27 -14.43 -13.46 -9.77
CA ASN A 27 -15.21 -12.73 -10.77
C ASN A 27 -14.44 -12.49 -12.07
N LEU A 28 -13.14 -12.18 -11.98
CA LEU A 28 -12.31 -11.72 -13.10
C LEU A 28 -11.27 -12.77 -13.54
N GLY A 29 -11.11 -13.85 -12.77
CA GLY A 29 -10.10 -14.88 -13.00
C GLY A 29 -8.74 -14.54 -12.39
N LYS A 30 -7.82 -15.51 -12.49
CA LYS A 30 -6.51 -15.50 -11.82
C LYS A 30 -5.64 -14.28 -12.14
N ARG A 31 -5.41 -14.03 -13.43
CA ARG A 31 -4.43 -13.04 -13.90
C ARG A 31 -4.96 -11.62 -13.69
N LEU A 32 -6.16 -11.33 -14.18
CA LEU A 32 -6.81 -10.03 -14.00
C LEU A 32 -7.07 -9.72 -12.52
N GLY A 33 -7.48 -10.71 -11.73
CA GLY A 33 -7.73 -10.52 -10.31
C GLY A 33 -6.50 -10.12 -9.51
N LEU A 34 -5.32 -10.65 -9.87
CA LEU A 34 -4.05 -10.25 -9.27
C LEU A 34 -3.69 -8.80 -9.62
N LEU A 35 -3.84 -8.41 -10.89
CA LEU A 35 -3.51 -7.07 -11.36
C LEU A 35 -4.40 -6.01 -10.70
N VAL A 36 -5.71 -6.25 -10.65
CA VAL A 36 -6.68 -5.34 -10.02
C VAL A 36 -6.41 -5.23 -8.51
N THR A 37 -6.16 -6.34 -7.82
CA THR A 37 -5.89 -6.31 -6.37
C THR A 37 -4.59 -5.59 -6.05
N GLY A 38 -3.53 -5.81 -6.84
CA GLY A 38 -2.27 -5.10 -6.69
C GLY A 38 -2.41 -3.60 -6.93
N ALA A 39 -3.12 -3.19 -7.99
CA ALA A 39 -3.44 -1.79 -8.26
C ALA A 39 -4.18 -1.15 -7.07
N ALA A 40 -5.20 -1.81 -6.53
CA ALA A 40 -5.94 -1.32 -5.38
C ALA A 40 -5.05 -1.19 -4.12
N LEU A 41 -4.21 -2.19 -3.83
CA LEU A 41 -3.32 -2.18 -2.67
C LEU A 41 -2.29 -1.05 -2.75
N PHE A 42 -1.62 -0.90 -3.89
CA PHE A 42 -0.60 0.14 -4.04
C PHE A 42 -1.19 1.54 -4.18
N GLY A 43 -2.38 1.67 -4.78
CA GLY A 43 -3.15 2.92 -4.77
C GLY A 43 -3.51 3.34 -3.34
N TRP A 44 -4.00 2.39 -2.53
CA TRP A 44 -4.28 2.62 -1.11
C TRP A 44 -3.02 3.06 -0.35
N LEU A 45 -1.90 2.34 -0.52
CA LEU A 45 -0.64 2.69 0.16
C LEU A 45 -0.10 4.06 -0.27
N THR A 46 -0.25 4.43 -1.54
CA THR A 46 0.17 5.72 -2.07
C THR A 46 -0.62 6.85 -1.39
N ILE A 47 -1.95 6.77 -1.40
CA ILE A 47 -2.81 7.79 -0.78
C ILE A 47 -2.56 7.83 0.73
N GLY A 48 -2.54 6.67 1.39
CA GLY A 48 -2.33 6.56 2.83
C GLY A 48 -1.00 7.17 3.27
N SER A 49 0.11 6.82 2.61
CA SER A 49 1.43 7.35 2.94
C SER A 49 1.56 8.84 2.61
N MET A 50 0.97 9.30 1.49
CA MET A 50 0.93 10.72 1.13
C MET A 50 0.23 11.56 2.21
N LEU A 51 -0.84 11.05 2.81
CA LEU A 51 -1.52 11.73 3.93
C LEU A 51 -0.58 11.92 5.14
N PHE A 52 0.32 10.97 5.43
CA PHE A 52 1.34 11.15 6.47
C PHE A 52 2.42 12.15 6.07
N VAL A 53 2.75 12.26 4.78
CA VAL A 53 3.68 13.29 4.29
C VAL A 53 3.07 14.68 4.45
N VAL A 54 1.79 14.87 4.16
CA VAL A 54 1.13 16.19 4.23
C VAL A 54 0.73 16.53 5.67
N TYR A 55 0.04 15.61 6.34
CA TYR A 55 -0.59 15.81 7.65
C TYR A 55 0.15 15.14 8.81
N ALA A 56 1.46 14.90 8.67
CA ALA A 56 2.30 14.25 9.67
C ALA A 56 1.85 14.55 11.11
N PRO A 57 1.61 13.51 11.95
CA PRO A 57 1.03 13.69 13.28
C PRO A 57 1.79 14.75 14.08
N ARG A 58 1.12 15.85 14.42
CA ARG A 58 1.67 16.98 15.18
C ARG A 58 1.53 16.78 16.70
N GLY A 59 1.24 15.56 17.14
CA GLY A 59 1.01 15.22 18.55
C GLY A 59 2.29 15.30 19.40
N LEU A 60 2.17 14.95 20.68
CA LEU A 60 3.32 14.87 21.61
C LEU A 60 4.42 14.02 20.97
N ARG A 61 5.56 14.65 20.66
CA ARG A 61 6.69 13.96 20.05
C ARG A 61 7.18 12.89 21.02
N PRO A 62 7.25 11.61 20.61
CA PRO A 62 7.91 10.59 21.40
C PRO A 62 9.34 11.03 21.73
N SER A 63 9.83 10.73 22.94
CA SER A 63 11.22 11.03 23.32
C SER A 63 12.23 10.37 22.38
N SER A 64 11.86 9.27 21.72
CA SER A 64 12.70 8.56 20.74
C SER A 64 12.97 9.33 19.44
N VAL A 65 12.20 10.38 19.14
CA VAL A 65 12.40 11.25 17.95
C VAL A 65 12.69 12.70 18.33
N GLN A 66 13.05 12.91 19.60
CA GLN A 66 13.38 14.23 20.14
C GLN A 66 14.75 14.67 19.60
N GLY A 67 14.76 15.75 18.80
CA GLY A 67 15.96 16.25 18.12
C GLY A 67 15.91 16.14 16.59
N LEU A 68 14.99 15.34 16.04
CA LEU A 68 14.78 15.27 14.59
C LEU A 68 13.98 16.47 14.08
N GLY A 69 14.42 16.98 12.92
CA GLY A 69 13.73 18.01 12.16
C GLY A 69 12.37 17.55 11.64
N SER A 70 11.52 18.51 11.25
CA SER A 70 10.17 18.23 10.75
C SER A 70 10.15 17.39 9.46
N ILE A 71 11.19 17.51 8.64
CA ILE A 71 11.37 16.77 7.39
C ILE A 71 11.88 15.35 7.66
N GLU A 72 12.82 15.20 8.58
CA GLU A 72 13.46 13.92 8.92
C GLU A 72 12.44 12.89 9.41
N ILE A 73 11.47 13.33 10.22
CA ILE A 73 10.36 12.50 10.71
C ILE A 73 9.47 11.99 9.56
N ARG A 74 9.43 12.69 8.42
CA ARG A 74 8.59 12.36 7.27
C ARG A 74 9.30 11.49 6.24
N ILE A 75 10.61 11.30 6.34
CA ILE A 75 11.39 10.49 5.37
C ILE A 75 10.79 9.10 5.15
N PRO A 76 10.37 8.34 6.18
CA PRO A 76 9.76 7.02 5.97
C PRO A 76 8.46 7.10 5.17
N ALA A 77 7.61 8.09 5.44
CA ALA A 77 6.35 8.28 4.72
C ALA A 77 6.60 8.71 3.26
N MET A 78 7.58 9.59 3.01
CA MET A 78 7.96 9.99 1.66
C MET A 78 8.50 8.80 0.85
N GLY A 79 9.38 7.99 1.45
CA GLY A 79 9.90 6.78 0.83
C GLY A 79 8.80 5.79 0.47
N LEU A 80 7.87 5.55 1.40
CA LEU A 80 6.71 4.69 1.14
C LEU A 80 5.80 5.26 0.04
N THR A 81 5.59 6.57 0.01
CA THR A 81 4.78 7.23 -1.03
C THR A 81 5.39 7.01 -2.40
N VAL A 82 6.69 7.26 -2.57
CA VAL A 82 7.38 7.08 -3.86
C VAL A 82 7.39 5.61 -4.27
N ALA A 83 7.75 4.70 -3.37
CA ALA A 83 7.82 3.27 -3.68
C ALA A 83 6.44 2.69 -4.06
N SER A 84 5.40 3.02 -3.28
CA SER A 84 4.04 2.56 -3.57
C SER A 84 3.46 3.21 -4.83
N LEU A 85 3.78 4.47 -5.12
CA LEU A 85 3.37 5.13 -6.36
C LEU A 85 3.99 4.45 -7.59
N ILE A 86 5.27 4.10 -7.53
CA ILE A 86 5.94 3.37 -8.62
C ILE A 86 5.23 2.04 -8.86
N LEU A 87 4.98 1.26 -7.80
CA LEU A 87 4.29 -0.02 -7.92
C LEU A 87 2.85 0.16 -8.43
N PHE A 88 2.13 1.19 -7.97
CA PHE A 88 0.80 1.50 -8.46
C PHE A 88 0.81 1.75 -9.98
N ILE A 89 1.71 2.61 -10.46
CA ILE A 89 1.87 2.89 -11.89
C ILE A 89 2.22 1.61 -12.66
N MET A 90 3.13 0.78 -12.15
CA MET A 90 3.48 -0.50 -12.79
C MET A 90 2.27 -1.43 -12.93
N PHE A 91 1.41 -1.52 -11.92
CA PHE A 91 0.20 -2.33 -11.96
C PHE A 91 -0.84 -1.77 -12.93
N ILE A 92 -1.01 -0.44 -13.01
CA ILE A 92 -1.88 0.20 -14.00
C ILE A 92 -1.38 -0.07 -15.43
N VAL A 93 -0.09 0.07 -15.69
CA VAL A 93 0.51 -0.24 -16.99
C VAL A 93 0.35 -1.72 -17.34
N ALA A 94 0.50 -2.62 -16.37
CA ALA A 94 0.28 -4.04 -16.59
C ALA A 94 -1.19 -4.38 -16.88
N LEU A 95 -2.12 -3.65 -16.27
CA LEU A 95 -3.56 -3.79 -16.53
C LEU A 95 -3.90 -3.34 -17.96
N ASP A 96 -3.42 -2.16 -18.37
CA ASP A 96 -3.59 -1.64 -19.73
C ASP A 96 -3.02 -2.60 -20.78
N LYS A 97 -1.82 -3.14 -20.55
CA LYS A 97 -1.26 -4.18 -21.43
C LYS A 97 -2.11 -5.44 -21.51
N TYR A 98 -2.65 -5.89 -20.37
CA TYR A 98 -3.48 -7.09 -20.32
C TYR A 98 -4.78 -6.91 -21.12
N GLU A 99 -5.41 -5.74 -21.03
CA GLU A 99 -6.60 -5.40 -21.82
C GLU A 99 -6.29 -5.40 -23.32
N ASN A 100 -5.22 -4.71 -23.73
CA ASN A 100 -4.80 -4.65 -25.13
C ASN A 100 -4.36 -6.01 -25.73
N GLU A 101 -3.80 -6.92 -24.92
CA GLU A 101 -3.45 -8.30 -25.34
C GLU A 101 -4.68 -9.20 -25.51
N THR A 102 -5.79 -8.89 -24.83
CA THR A 102 -6.98 -9.75 -24.78
C THR A 102 -8.04 -9.37 -25.82
N ASP A 103 -8.02 -8.13 -26.34
CA ASP A 103 -8.96 -7.61 -27.36
C ASP A 103 -8.65 -8.07 -28.82
N ILE A 104 -8.06 -9.27 -29.01
CA ILE A 104 -7.83 -9.91 -30.32
C ILE A 104 -8.62 -11.21 -30.43
#